data_AF-A0A1N7H1B0-F1
#
_entry.id   AF-A0A1N7H1B0-F1
#
_cell.length_a   1.000
_cell.length_b   1.000
_cell.length_c   1.000
_cell.angle_alpha   90.00
_cell.angle_beta   90.00
_cell.angle_gamma   90.00
#
_symmetry.space_group_name_H-M   'P 1'
#
loop_
_entity.id
_entity.type
_entity.pdbx_description
1 polymer ?
#
loop_
_entity_poly.entity_id
_entity_poly.type
_entity_poly.pdbx_seq_one_letter_code
_entity_poly.pdbx_strand_id
1 'polypeptide(L)'
;MCGNCYQAAKRTTGRCACGHEGVLPGIIDGAPACPRCSDITLNVDCVECGAETELYRGGRCQRCILQYTATELLRNPDTGNVDPKLTVIADALGAMERPNSGLTWIRQPHVEQFLTQLAAQNNIDHDTVDALPTGQTTNYMRALLVEHGVLPRRDELLARFEMWALDKQERVIDPEQQIIIDQFRRWGLLRHLRSSSPISNSAFLRAKQLFTVAIEYCNWLTLEHGLTLTQAGQHEIDAWQPGGTSTRGHVYRFIRWAIATRIVPADLTVVQHRRGTATRLDTQSQTEAVQQVVYTEDLTDRDRLVAILIIVFGQRAEKISNLTCNDIIVTDTGVTLQLGSYPITLPHPSTNPSGHWPRTTSTDKPPPTPTHHGYSAATPPETTSTPHTCGYDSNPSSPHSPPASAP
;
A
#
# COMPACT_ATOMS: atom_id res chain seq x y z
N MET A 1 -27.35 36.41 -7.42
CA MET A 1 -26.75 35.08 -7.12
C MET A 1 -25.29 35.30 -6.75
N CYS A 2 -24.79 34.76 -5.64
CA CYS A 2 -23.38 34.86 -5.27
C CYS A 2 -22.54 33.76 -5.95
N GLY A 3 -21.21 33.89 -5.93
CA GLY A 3 -20.31 32.91 -6.53
C GLY A 3 -20.48 31.50 -5.98
N ASN A 4 -20.68 31.34 -4.66
CA ASN A 4 -20.87 30.03 -4.04
C ASN A 4 -22.19 29.37 -4.45
N CYS A 5 -23.29 30.11 -4.50
CA CYS A 5 -24.58 29.62 -5.00
C CYS A 5 -24.48 29.20 -6.48
N TYR A 6 -23.76 29.98 -7.29
CA TYR A 6 -23.54 29.66 -8.70
C TYR A 6 -22.71 28.38 -8.89
N GLN A 7 -21.70 28.15 -8.06
CA GLN A 7 -20.93 26.89 -8.09
C GLN A 7 -21.72 25.70 -7.53
N ALA A 8 -22.49 25.90 -6.46
CA ALA A 8 -23.36 24.87 -5.90
C ALA A 8 -24.40 24.38 -6.92
N ALA A 9 -25.00 25.30 -7.68
CA ALA A 9 -25.94 24.98 -8.74
C ALA A 9 -25.33 24.07 -9.83
N LYS A 10 -24.04 24.24 -10.16
CA LYS A 10 -23.35 23.39 -11.15
C LYS A 10 -22.92 22.03 -10.63
N ARG A 11 -22.77 21.90 -9.32
CA ARG A 11 -22.31 20.67 -8.64
C ARG A 11 -23.47 19.77 -8.23
N THR A 12 -24.64 20.36 -8.06
CA THR A 12 -25.84 19.61 -7.69
C THR A 12 -26.21 18.70 -8.85
N THR A 13 -26.14 17.39 -8.62
CA THR A 13 -26.50 16.37 -9.59
C THR A 13 -27.53 15.43 -8.99
N GLY A 14 -28.35 14.82 -9.84
CA GLY A 14 -29.35 13.87 -9.42
C GLY A 14 -30.40 13.63 -10.48
N ARG A 15 -31.54 13.11 -10.05
CA ARG A 15 -32.68 12.85 -10.92
C ARG A 15 -33.79 13.88 -10.68
N CYS A 16 -34.15 14.61 -11.73
CA CYS A 16 -35.28 15.54 -11.74
C CYS A 16 -36.61 14.77 -11.86
N ALA A 17 -37.71 15.37 -11.41
CA ALA A 17 -39.06 14.80 -11.53
C ALA A 17 -39.48 14.50 -12.98
N CYS A 18 -38.94 15.22 -13.97
CA CYS A 18 -39.18 14.97 -15.39
C CYS A 18 -38.40 13.76 -15.95
N GLY A 19 -37.60 13.07 -15.12
CA GLY A 19 -36.78 11.93 -15.52
C GLY A 19 -35.35 12.29 -15.96
N HIS A 20 -35.01 13.57 -16.06
CA HIS A 20 -33.64 14.03 -16.34
C HIS A 20 -32.66 13.56 -15.27
N GLU A 21 -31.52 13.02 -15.66
CA GLU A 21 -30.44 12.62 -14.76
C GLU A 21 -29.17 13.37 -15.15
N GLY A 22 -28.72 14.28 -14.28
CA GLY A 22 -27.68 15.24 -14.64
C GLY A 22 -27.56 16.37 -13.63
N VAL A 23 -27.13 17.55 -14.09
CA VAL A 23 -26.98 18.75 -13.28
C VAL A 23 -28.36 19.35 -13.00
N LEU A 24 -28.63 19.67 -11.73
CA LEU A 24 -29.90 20.20 -11.24
C LEU A 24 -29.66 21.60 -10.63
N PRO A 25 -29.49 22.64 -11.46
CA PRO A 25 -29.12 23.97 -10.97
C PRO A 25 -30.28 24.76 -10.38
N GLY A 26 -31.52 24.34 -10.65
CA GLY A 26 -32.73 25.01 -10.19
C GLY A 26 -33.34 24.38 -8.94
N ILE A 27 -34.31 25.08 -8.36
CA ILE A 27 -35.13 24.57 -7.27
C ILE A 27 -36.60 24.81 -7.63
N ILE A 28 -37.42 23.76 -7.57
CA ILE A 28 -38.88 23.81 -7.75
C ILE A 28 -39.51 23.14 -6.53
N ASP A 29 -40.42 23.83 -5.84
CA ASP A 29 -41.08 23.33 -4.62
C ASP A 29 -40.11 22.79 -3.55
N GLY A 30 -38.94 23.42 -3.44
CA GLY A 30 -37.88 23.03 -2.51
C GLY A 30 -37.01 21.86 -2.96
N ALA A 31 -37.28 21.24 -4.12
CA ALA A 31 -36.50 20.13 -4.67
C ALA A 31 -35.58 20.58 -5.83
N PRO A 32 -34.38 19.98 -6.00
CA PRO A 32 -33.51 20.26 -7.15
C PRO A 32 -34.19 19.92 -8.49
N ALA A 33 -34.02 20.81 -9.48
CA ALA A 33 -34.63 20.68 -10.79
C ALA A 33 -33.63 20.95 -11.93
N CYS A 34 -33.82 20.27 -13.07
CA CYS A 34 -32.97 20.40 -14.24
C CYS A 34 -33.15 21.77 -14.93
N PRO A 35 -32.19 22.20 -15.78
CA PRO A 35 -32.25 23.50 -16.45
C PRO A 35 -33.57 23.75 -17.19
N ARG A 36 -34.11 22.70 -17.83
CA ARG A 36 -35.38 22.74 -18.58
C ARG A 36 -36.60 22.94 -17.69
N CYS A 37 -36.66 22.27 -16.53
CA CYS A 37 -37.82 22.39 -15.64
C CYS A 37 -37.81 23.71 -14.87
N SER A 38 -36.63 24.24 -14.56
CA SER A 38 -36.48 25.48 -13.80
C SER A 38 -36.33 26.74 -14.66
N ASP A 39 -36.49 26.63 -15.99
CA ASP A 39 -36.25 27.72 -16.96
C ASP A 39 -34.88 28.41 -16.80
N ILE A 40 -33.85 27.66 -16.37
CA ILE A 40 -32.49 28.17 -16.20
C ILE A 40 -31.70 27.92 -17.49
N THR A 41 -31.19 28.98 -18.12
CA THR A 41 -30.41 28.91 -19.36
C THR A 41 -28.91 28.68 -19.12
N LEU A 42 -28.55 28.01 -18.02
CA LEU A 42 -27.16 27.75 -17.69
C LEU A 42 -26.61 26.66 -18.62
N ASN A 43 -25.61 27.00 -19.43
CA ASN A 43 -24.88 25.98 -20.17
C ASN A 43 -23.99 25.18 -19.21
N VAL A 44 -24.28 23.89 -19.12
CA VAL A 44 -23.59 22.88 -18.29
C VAL A 44 -22.92 21.80 -19.14
N ASP A 45 -22.99 21.93 -20.46
CA ASP A 45 -22.44 20.97 -21.41
C ASP A 45 -21.00 21.34 -21.75
N CYS A 46 -20.10 20.37 -21.60
CA CYS A 46 -18.71 20.56 -21.96
C CYS A 46 -18.58 20.79 -23.47
N VAL A 47 -17.94 21.88 -23.88
CA VAL A 47 -17.74 22.18 -25.32
C VAL A 47 -16.83 21.18 -26.03
N GLU A 48 -16.08 20.36 -25.29
CA GLU A 48 -15.15 19.37 -25.83
C GLU A 48 -15.80 17.97 -25.91
N CYS A 49 -16.30 17.45 -24.79
CA CYS A 49 -16.82 16.08 -24.72
C CYS A 49 -18.36 16.00 -24.68
N GLY A 50 -19.07 17.13 -24.64
CA GLY A 50 -20.53 17.18 -24.56
C GLY A 50 -21.13 16.73 -23.22
N ALA A 51 -20.32 16.34 -22.24
CA ALA A 51 -20.82 15.87 -20.95
C ALA A 51 -21.47 17.01 -20.15
N GLU A 52 -22.67 16.75 -19.63
CA GLU A 52 -23.39 17.62 -18.69
C GLU A 52 -22.76 17.50 -17.30
N THR A 53 -21.94 18.49 -16.88
CA THR A 53 -21.18 18.41 -15.62
C THR A 53 -20.68 19.77 -15.14
N GLU A 54 -19.94 19.81 -14.02
CA GLU A 54 -19.29 21.03 -13.53
C GLU A 54 -18.24 21.53 -14.54
N LEU A 55 -18.58 22.60 -15.25
CA LEU A 55 -17.65 23.29 -16.14
C LEU A 55 -16.60 24.07 -15.33
N TYR A 56 -15.34 23.91 -15.72
CA TYR A 56 -14.19 24.42 -14.97
C TYR A 56 -13.59 25.68 -15.58
N ARG A 57 -13.14 25.62 -16.85
CA ARG A 57 -12.47 26.75 -17.52
C ARG A 57 -12.81 26.74 -19.01
N GLY A 58 -13.20 27.91 -19.53
CA GLY A 58 -13.46 28.11 -20.97
C GLY A 58 -14.53 27.17 -21.54
N GLY A 59 -15.57 26.86 -20.76
CA GLY A 59 -16.65 25.96 -21.19
C GLY A 59 -16.29 24.47 -21.18
N ARG A 60 -15.10 24.08 -20.72
CA ARG A 60 -14.68 22.67 -20.62
C ARG A 60 -14.80 22.14 -19.20
N CYS A 61 -15.17 20.87 -19.08
CA CYS A 61 -15.22 20.17 -17.79
C CYS A 61 -13.80 19.90 -17.24
N GLN A 62 -13.73 19.55 -15.95
CA GLN A 62 -12.45 19.24 -15.29
C GLN A 62 -11.69 18.10 -15.97
N ARG A 63 -12.37 17.07 -16.47
CA ARG A 63 -11.77 15.92 -17.18
C ARG A 63 -11.05 16.35 -18.46
N CYS A 64 -11.72 17.10 -19.32
CA CYS A 64 -11.13 17.60 -20.57
C CYS A 64 -9.97 18.56 -20.31
N ILE A 65 -10.07 19.42 -19.30
CA ILE A 65 -8.95 20.29 -18.92
C ILE A 65 -7.78 19.47 -18.35
N LEU A 66 -8.04 18.42 -17.58
CA LEU A 66 -6.99 17.56 -17.04
C LEU A 66 -6.28 16.78 -18.15
N GLN A 67 -7.04 16.18 -19.07
CA GLN A 67 -6.50 15.51 -20.26
C GLN A 67 -5.66 16.47 -21.10
N TYR A 68 -6.20 17.65 -21.42
CA TYR A 68 -5.45 18.70 -22.12
C TYR A 68 -4.15 19.05 -21.39
N THR A 69 -4.22 19.29 -20.08
CA THR A 69 -3.03 19.63 -19.27
C THR A 69 -1.99 18.51 -19.32
N ALA A 70 -2.42 17.26 -19.20
CA ALA A 70 -1.54 16.10 -19.29
C ALA A 70 -0.90 15.97 -20.68
N THR A 71 -1.69 16.11 -21.76
CA THR A 71 -1.21 16.10 -23.15
C THR A 71 -0.14 17.16 -23.38
N GLU A 72 -0.33 18.38 -22.86
CA GLU A 72 0.64 19.45 -23.01
C GLU A 72 1.94 19.18 -22.25
N LEU A 73 1.86 18.62 -21.03
CA LEU A 73 3.06 18.24 -20.26
C LEU A 73 3.79 17.01 -20.84
N LEU A 74 3.07 16.14 -21.53
CA LEU A 74 3.60 14.95 -22.20
C LEU A 74 4.06 15.22 -23.64
N ARG A 75 3.99 16.48 -24.09
CA ARG A 75 4.49 16.91 -25.40
C ARG A 75 6.01 16.97 -25.35
N ASN A 76 6.66 16.21 -26.23
CA ASN A 76 8.11 16.22 -26.34
C ASN A 76 8.59 17.64 -26.75
N PRO A 77 9.53 18.24 -26.00
CA PRO A 77 9.93 19.64 -26.20
C PRO A 77 10.65 19.88 -27.53
N ASP A 78 11.32 18.86 -28.09
CA ASP A 78 12.10 19.00 -29.32
C ASP A 78 11.24 18.81 -30.57
N THR A 79 10.32 17.84 -30.54
CA THR A 79 9.47 17.51 -31.70
C THR A 79 8.13 18.24 -31.68
N GLY A 80 7.71 18.75 -30.52
CA GLY A 80 6.39 19.32 -30.30
C GLY A 80 5.25 18.30 -30.41
N ASN A 81 5.54 16.99 -30.47
CA ASN A 81 4.54 15.93 -30.56
C ASN A 81 4.48 15.12 -29.27
N VAL A 82 3.32 14.52 -28.99
CA VAL A 82 3.17 13.56 -27.89
C VAL A 82 3.53 12.17 -28.44
N ASP A 83 4.39 11.44 -27.73
CA ASP A 83 4.68 10.05 -28.07
C ASP A 83 3.37 9.25 -28.09
N PRO A 84 3.04 8.50 -29.16
CA PRO A 84 1.83 7.68 -29.22
C PRO A 84 1.63 6.76 -28.01
N LYS A 85 2.73 6.27 -27.40
CA LYS A 85 2.70 5.47 -26.17
C LYS A 85 2.27 6.28 -24.94
N LEU A 86 2.44 7.60 -24.93
CA LEU A 86 2.06 8.48 -23.82
C LEU A 86 0.67 9.09 -23.99
N THR A 87 0.08 9.05 -25.19
CA THR A 87 -1.31 9.49 -25.43
C THR A 87 -2.30 8.76 -24.53
N VAL A 88 -2.15 7.43 -24.40
CA VAL A 88 -3.02 6.62 -23.51
C VAL A 88 -2.93 7.05 -22.04
N ILE A 89 -1.79 7.64 -21.63
CA ILE A 89 -1.59 8.14 -20.27
C ILE A 89 -2.30 9.46 -20.06
N ALA A 90 -2.27 10.37 -21.05
CA ALA A 90 -3.07 11.58 -21.01
C ALA A 90 -4.57 11.27 -20.93
N ASP A 91 -5.04 10.30 -21.72
CA ASP A 91 -6.42 9.83 -21.71
C ASP A 91 -6.81 9.23 -20.35
N ALA A 92 -5.94 8.39 -19.78
CA ALA A 92 -6.13 7.79 -18.46
C ALA A 92 -6.24 8.84 -17.34
N LEU A 93 -5.37 9.86 -17.38
CA LEU A 93 -5.43 10.98 -16.43
C LEU A 93 -6.72 11.79 -16.61
N GLY A 94 -7.17 12.01 -17.85
CA GLY A 94 -8.46 12.64 -18.15
C GLY A 94 -9.67 11.86 -17.63
N ALA A 95 -9.58 10.53 -17.60
CA ALA A 95 -10.64 9.63 -17.17
C ALA A 95 -10.69 9.38 -15.65
N MET A 96 -9.82 10.02 -14.85
CA MET A 96 -9.82 9.87 -13.40
C MET A 96 -11.21 10.11 -12.78
N GLU A 97 -11.57 9.29 -11.79
CA GLU A 97 -12.84 9.39 -11.05
C GLU A 97 -13.01 10.78 -10.41
N ARG A 98 -11.93 11.30 -9.81
CA ARG A 98 -11.87 12.62 -9.16
C ARG A 98 -10.98 13.60 -9.96
N PRO A 99 -11.48 14.21 -11.05
CA PRO A 99 -10.67 15.07 -11.91
C PRO A 99 -10.21 16.36 -11.21
N ASN A 100 -10.95 16.87 -10.21
CA ASN A 100 -10.49 18.00 -9.39
C ASN A 100 -9.17 17.68 -8.67
N SER A 101 -9.09 16.50 -8.02
CA SER A 101 -7.87 16.04 -7.36
C SER A 101 -6.72 15.87 -8.36
N GLY A 102 -7.02 15.33 -9.55
CA GLY A 102 -6.04 15.23 -10.65
C GLY A 102 -5.51 16.59 -11.10
N LEU A 103 -6.39 17.60 -11.24
CA LEU A 103 -5.99 18.97 -11.59
C LEU A 103 -5.13 19.65 -10.51
N THR A 104 -5.43 19.42 -9.22
CA THR A 104 -4.60 19.91 -8.12
C THR A 104 -3.22 19.24 -8.12
N TRP A 105 -3.20 17.93 -8.33
CA TRP A 105 -1.97 17.12 -8.34
C TRP A 105 -1.07 17.43 -9.54
N ILE A 106 -1.61 17.47 -10.76
CA ILE A 106 -0.82 17.63 -11.98
C ILE A 106 -0.08 18.97 -12.06
N ARG A 107 -0.57 19.99 -11.36
CA ARG A 107 0.03 21.33 -11.27
C ARG A 107 1.10 21.46 -10.19
N GLN A 108 1.41 20.39 -9.47
CA GLN A 108 2.48 20.43 -8.49
C GLN A 108 3.82 20.48 -9.23
N PRO A 109 4.77 21.34 -8.83
CA PRO A 109 6.01 21.54 -9.59
C PRO A 109 6.80 20.26 -9.87
N HIS A 110 6.82 19.32 -8.91
CA HIS A 110 7.52 18.06 -9.07
C HIS A 110 6.80 17.08 -10.03
N VAL A 111 5.48 17.22 -10.21
CA VAL A 111 4.70 16.44 -11.19
C VAL A 111 4.91 16.99 -12.58
N GLU A 112 4.82 18.31 -12.75
CA GLU A 112 5.13 18.99 -14.02
C GLU A 112 6.56 18.67 -14.47
N GLN A 113 7.53 18.76 -13.57
CA GLN A 113 8.92 18.39 -13.85
C GLN A 113 9.04 16.93 -14.32
N PHE A 114 8.39 16.00 -13.62
CA PHE A 114 8.44 14.58 -13.97
C PHE A 114 7.84 14.33 -15.37
N LEU A 115 6.65 14.86 -15.66
CA LEU A 115 5.96 14.63 -16.93
C LEU A 115 6.72 15.23 -18.11
N THR A 116 7.26 16.45 -17.95
CA THR A 116 8.08 17.07 -19.00
C THR A 116 9.40 16.31 -19.24
N GLN A 117 10.04 15.82 -18.18
CA GLN A 117 11.25 14.99 -18.33
C GLN A 117 10.96 13.62 -18.95
N LEU A 118 9.80 13.03 -18.64
CA LEU A 118 9.33 11.81 -19.29
C LEU A 118 9.07 12.05 -20.78
N ALA A 119 8.43 13.16 -21.13
CA ALA A 119 8.15 13.54 -22.52
C ALA A 119 9.42 13.74 -23.36
N ALA A 120 10.52 14.16 -22.72
CA ALA A 120 11.81 14.34 -23.37
C ALA A 120 12.57 13.01 -23.61
N GLN A 121 12.10 11.87 -23.08
CA GLN A 121 12.76 10.59 -23.31
C GLN A 121 12.48 10.07 -24.73
N ASN A 122 13.53 9.58 -25.40
CA ASN A 122 13.41 9.00 -26.75
C ASN A 122 12.84 7.57 -26.75
N ASN A 123 12.98 6.86 -25.63
CA ASN A 123 12.37 5.55 -25.40
C ASN A 123 11.74 5.54 -24.01
N ILE A 124 10.60 4.86 -23.89
CA ILE A 124 9.89 4.69 -22.62
C ILE A 124 10.06 3.24 -22.20
N ASP A 125 10.92 3.02 -21.21
CA ASP A 125 11.22 1.73 -20.58
C ASP A 125 11.40 1.92 -19.06
N HIS A 126 11.66 0.83 -18.33
CA HIS A 126 11.80 0.94 -16.88
C HIS A 126 13.03 1.73 -16.47
N ASP A 127 14.13 1.62 -17.22
CA ASP A 127 15.41 2.24 -16.87
C ASP A 127 15.36 3.77 -17.03
N THR A 128 14.72 4.23 -18.11
CA THR A 128 14.44 5.66 -18.34
C THR A 128 13.54 6.25 -17.26
N VAL A 129 12.52 5.52 -16.80
CA VAL A 129 11.67 5.97 -15.69
C VAL A 129 12.39 5.88 -14.34
N ASP A 130 13.29 4.91 -14.14
CA ASP A 130 14.14 4.78 -12.94
C ASP A 130 15.16 5.92 -12.84
N ALA A 131 15.59 6.50 -13.97
CA ALA A 131 16.49 7.65 -14.02
C ALA A 131 15.81 9.01 -13.73
N LEU A 132 14.47 9.06 -13.73
CA LEU A 132 13.71 10.25 -13.38
C LEU A 132 13.73 10.50 -11.85
N PRO A 133 13.42 11.72 -11.37
CA PRO A 133 13.45 12.06 -9.95
C PRO A 133 12.70 11.04 -9.09
N THR A 134 13.37 10.46 -8.10
CA THR A 134 12.75 9.41 -7.27
C THR A 134 11.67 10.00 -6.37
N GLY A 135 10.51 9.35 -6.28
CA GLY A 135 9.43 9.81 -5.40
C GLY A 135 8.09 9.11 -5.64
N GLN A 136 7.05 9.60 -4.96
CA GLN A 136 5.70 9.06 -5.07
C GLN A 136 5.13 9.22 -6.48
N THR A 137 5.41 10.35 -7.14
CA THR A 137 5.01 10.61 -8.53
C THR A 137 5.58 9.57 -9.48
N THR A 138 6.88 9.28 -9.39
CA THR A 138 7.53 8.25 -10.22
C THR A 138 6.94 6.87 -9.99
N ASN A 139 6.63 6.51 -8.73
CA ASN A 139 5.97 5.24 -8.42
C ASN A 139 4.55 5.18 -9.01
N TYR A 140 3.77 6.25 -8.85
CA TYR A 140 2.40 6.34 -9.38
C TYR A 140 2.41 6.27 -10.91
N MET A 141 3.25 7.08 -11.57
CA MET A 141 3.35 7.12 -13.02
C MET A 141 3.87 5.80 -13.59
N ARG A 142 4.84 5.14 -12.96
CA ARG A 142 5.28 3.80 -13.37
C ARG A 142 4.14 2.79 -13.28
N ALA A 143 3.38 2.80 -12.18
CA ALA A 143 2.21 1.93 -12.04
C ALA A 143 1.18 2.20 -13.14
N LEU A 144 0.91 3.47 -13.45
CA LEU A 144 0.00 3.87 -14.52
C LEU A 144 0.50 3.44 -15.91
N LEU A 145 1.80 3.61 -16.20
CA LEU A 145 2.43 3.16 -17.44
C LEU A 145 2.36 1.64 -17.61
N VAL A 146 2.51 0.88 -16.54
CA VAL A 146 2.35 -0.59 -16.56
C VAL A 146 0.89 -0.98 -16.77
N GLU A 147 -0.04 -0.34 -16.07
CA GLU A 147 -1.48 -0.62 -16.16
C GLU A 147 -2.01 -0.39 -17.58
N HIS A 148 -1.56 0.67 -18.25
CA HIS A 148 -1.93 0.98 -19.63
C HIS A 148 -1.04 0.32 -20.70
N GLY A 149 -0.18 -0.63 -20.31
CA GLY A 149 0.62 -1.44 -21.23
C GLY A 149 1.77 -0.71 -21.93
N VAL A 150 2.14 0.49 -21.48
CA VAL A 150 3.30 1.24 -21.98
C VAL A 150 4.60 0.60 -21.49
N LEU A 151 4.61 0.13 -20.25
CA LEU A 151 5.70 -0.61 -19.66
C LEU A 151 5.31 -2.06 -19.38
N PRO A 152 6.22 -3.04 -19.54
CA PRO A 152 5.96 -4.41 -19.11
C PRO A 152 5.83 -4.47 -17.59
N ARG A 153 5.01 -5.37 -17.06
CA ARG A 153 4.93 -5.57 -15.59
C ARG A 153 6.27 -6.05 -15.05
N ARG A 154 6.77 -5.39 -14.00
CA ARG A 154 8.02 -5.70 -13.28
C ARG A 154 7.76 -5.82 -11.78
N ASP A 155 8.58 -6.60 -11.08
CA ASP A 155 8.62 -6.60 -9.62
C ASP A 155 9.39 -5.38 -9.11
N GLU A 156 8.63 -4.35 -8.71
CA GLU A 156 9.17 -3.07 -8.24
C GLU A 156 10.01 -3.17 -6.97
N LEU A 157 9.70 -4.13 -6.09
CA LEU A 157 10.48 -4.32 -4.87
C LEU A 157 11.83 -4.97 -5.17
N LEU A 158 11.86 -5.93 -6.09
CA LEU A 158 13.10 -6.53 -6.57
C LEU A 158 13.99 -5.50 -7.26
N ALA A 159 13.45 -4.73 -8.20
CA ALA A 159 14.22 -3.71 -8.92
C ALA A 159 14.75 -2.62 -7.98
N ARG A 160 13.94 -2.18 -7.02
CA ARG A 160 14.38 -1.23 -5.98
C ARG A 160 15.51 -1.81 -5.13
N PHE A 161 15.48 -3.10 -4.81
CA PHE A 161 16.57 -3.75 -4.09
C PHE A 161 17.84 -3.82 -4.95
N GLU A 162 17.72 -4.12 -6.25
CA GLU A 162 18.86 -4.17 -7.18
C GLU A 162 19.60 -2.83 -7.23
N MET A 163 18.87 -1.72 -7.45
CA MET A 163 19.46 -0.37 -7.46
C MET A 163 20.04 0.02 -6.10
N TRP A 164 19.26 -0.16 -5.02
CA TRP A 164 19.71 0.20 -3.68
C TRP A 164 20.95 -0.60 -3.24
N ALA A 165 21.04 -1.88 -3.58
CA ALA A 165 22.16 -2.72 -3.19
C ALA A 165 23.44 -2.35 -3.95
N LEU A 166 23.35 -1.86 -5.20
CA LEU A 166 24.50 -1.34 -5.93
C LEU A 166 25.08 -0.10 -5.25
N ASP A 167 24.25 0.92 -4.96
CA ASP A 167 24.67 2.11 -4.18
C ASP A 167 25.24 1.72 -2.81
N LYS A 168 24.56 0.80 -2.11
CA LYS A 168 24.97 0.40 -0.77
C LYS A 168 26.36 -0.23 -0.74
N GLN A 169 26.74 -0.96 -1.79
CA GLN A 169 28.03 -1.63 -1.91
C GLN A 169 29.21 -0.65 -2.00
N GLU A 170 29.00 0.59 -2.47
CA GLU A 170 30.06 1.61 -2.56
C GLU A 170 30.63 2.00 -1.19
N ARG A 171 29.91 1.66 -0.10
CA ARG A 171 30.35 1.89 1.28
C ARG A 171 31.37 0.86 1.79
N VAL A 172 31.69 -0.18 1.00
CA VAL A 172 32.68 -1.19 1.40
C VAL A 172 34.09 -0.61 1.19
N ILE A 173 34.89 -0.61 2.26
CA ILE A 173 36.17 0.10 2.31
C ILE A 173 37.26 -0.62 1.53
N ASP A 174 37.36 -1.94 1.71
CA ASP A 174 38.43 -2.74 1.14
C ASP A 174 38.05 -3.33 -0.24
N PRO A 175 38.92 -3.28 -1.26
CA PRO A 175 38.64 -3.82 -2.59
C PRO A 175 38.41 -5.34 -2.63
N GLU A 176 39.09 -6.14 -1.80
CA GLU A 176 38.86 -7.58 -1.73
C GLU A 176 37.46 -7.86 -1.16
N GLN A 177 37.08 -7.15 -0.11
CA GLN A 177 35.74 -7.22 0.48
C GLN A 177 34.66 -6.76 -0.51
N GLN A 178 34.92 -5.77 -1.37
CA GLN A 178 33.98 -5.35 -2.41
C GLN A 178 33.64 -6.50 -3.37
N ILE A 179 34.64 -7.30 -3.77
CA ILE A 179 34.43 -8.48 -4.64
C ILE A 179 33.52 -9.49 -3.93
N ILE A 180 33.77 -9.77 -2.65
CA ILE A 180 32.98 -10.72 -1.86
C ILE A 180 31.54 -10.23 -1.67
N ILE A 181 31.35 -8.94 -1.39
CA ILE A 181 30.03 -8.33 -1.21
C ILE A 181 29.25 -8.33 -2.53
N ASP A 182 29.88 -8.06 -3.68
CA ASP A 182 29.23 -8.16 -4.99
C ASP A 182 28.80 -9.62 -5.28
N GLN A 183 29.65 -10.60 -4.96
CA GLN A 183 29.29 -12.01 -5.09
C GLN A 183 28.09 -12.38 -4.19
N PHE A 184 28.07 -11.91 -2.94
CA PHE A 184 26.95 -12.14 -2.03
C PHE A 184 25.66 -11.47 -2.52
N ARG A 185 25.76 -10.24 -3.03
CA ARG A 185 24.65 -9.51 -3.65
C ARG A 185 24.04 -10.32 -4.78
N ARG A 186 24.85 -10.74 -5.76
CA ARG A 186 24.38 -11.44 -6.97
C ARG A 186 23.88 -12.85 -6.66
N TRP A 187 24.70 -13.65 -5.98
CA TRP A 187 24.48 -15.09 -5.86
C TRP A 187 23.81 -15.50 -4.55
N GLY A 188 24.04 -14.74 -3.48
CA GLY A 188 23.45 -15.00 -2.16
C GLY A 188 22.05 -14.40 -2.01
N LEU A 189 21.83 -13.17 -2.50
CA LEU A 189 20.57 -12.44 -2.32
C LEU A 189 19.73 -12.38 -3.60
N LEU A 190 20.25 -11.79 -4.69
CA LEU A 190 19.47 -11.55 -5.90
C LEU A 190 18.97 -12.83 -6.56
N ARG A 191 19.80 -13.87 -6.63
CA ARG A 191 19.37 -15.19 -7.12
C ARG A 191 18.12 -15.70 -6.40
N HIS A 192 18.09 -15.57 -5.08
CA HIS A 192 16.96 -16.04 -4.27
C HIS A 192 15.73 -15.15 -4.43
N LEU A 193 15.91 -13.82 -4.44
CA LEU A 193 14.80 -12.89 -4.65
C LEU A 193 14.17 -13.08 -6.04
N ARG A 194 14.97 -13.22 -7.09
CA ARG A 194 14.51 -13.51 -8.46
C ARG A 194 13.73 -14.82 -8.54
N SER A 195 14.18 -15.87 -7.86
CA SER A 195 13.45 -17.15 -7.81
C SER A 195 12.12 -17.09 -7.07
N SER A 196 11.89 -16.04 -6.27
CA SER A 196 10.70 -15.85 -5.44
C SER A 196 9.88 -14.64 -5.88
N SER A 197 10.11 -14.12 -7.08
CA SER A 197 9.42 -12.95 -7.62
C SER A 197 7.98 -13.31 -8.05
N PRO A 198 6.96 -12.48 -7.75
CA PRO A 198 7.03 -11.19 -7.07
C PRO A 198 7.36 -11.32 -5.58
N ILE A 199 8.30 -10.51 -5.08
CA ILE A 199 8.72 -10.57 -3.68
C ILE A 199 7.78 -9.78 -2.75
N SER A 200 7.65 -10.23 -1.50
CA SER A 200 6.94 -9.46 -0.48
C SER A 200 7.80 -8.33 0.10
N ASN A 201 7.15 -7.30 0.68
CA ASN A 201 7.85 -6.23 1.41
C ASN A 201 8.73 -6.79 2.54
N SER A 202 8.29 -7.87 3.20
CA SER A 202 9.09 -8.53 4.24
C SER A 202 10.38 -9.16 3.70
N ALA A 203 10.33 -9.78 2.51
CA ALA A 203 11.50 -10.34 1.84
C ALA A 203 12.46 -9.24 1.40
N PHE A 204 11.93 -8.14 0.85
CA PHE A 204 12.68 -6.93 0.51
C PHE A 204 13.42 -6.35 1.72
N LEU A 205 12.73 -6.05 2.82
CA LEU A 205 13.33 -5.49 4.03
C LEU A 205 14.37 -6.43 4.65
N ARG A 206 14.09 -7.74 4.66
CA ARG A 206 15.04 -8.74 5.15
C ARG A 206 16.31 -8.77 4.33
N ALA A 207 16.20 -8.72 3.00
CA ALA A 207 17.37 -8.67 2.12
C ALA A 207 18.20 -7.40 2.35
N LYS A 208 17.55 -6.24 2.51
CA LYS A 208 18.25 -4.99 2.86
C LYS A 208 19.02 -5.09 4.16
N GLN A 209 18.39 -5.65 5.20
CA GLN A 209 19.04 -5.81 6.51
C GLN A 209 20.25 -6.76 6.43
N LEU A 210 20.09 -7.89 5.75
CA LEU A 210 21.16 -8.87 5.56
C LEU A 210 22.35 -8.27 4.80
N PHE A 211 22.08 -7.53 3.73
CA PHE A 211 23.12 -6.90 2.92
C PHE A 211 23.86 -5.80 3.70
N THR A 212 23.11 -4.97 4.44
CA THR A 212 23.68 -3.92 5.29
C THR A 212 24.61 -4.51 6.36
N VAL A 213 24.17 -5.53 7.08
CA VAL A 213 24.97 -6.17 8.15
C VAL A 213 26.20 -6.88 7.59
N ALA A 214 26.13 -7.45 6.38
CA ALA A 214 27.30 -8.02 5.72
C ALA A 214 28.37 -6.96 5.43
N ILE A 215 27.96 -5.80 4.89
CA ILE A 215 28.87 -4.67 4.63
C ILE A 215 29.46 -4.13 5.94
N GLU A 216 28.64 -3.94 6.97
CA GLU A 216 29.10 -3.48 8.27
C GLU A 216 30.12 -4.44 8.90
N TYR A 217 29.89 -5.75 8.80
CA TYR A 217 30.83 -6.75 9.29
C TYR A 217 32.16 -6.73 8.52
N CYS A 218 32.12 -6.67 7.18
CA CYS A 218 33.32 -6.57 6.36
C CYS A 218 34.12 -5.30 6.67
N ASN A 219 33.46 -4.15 6.79
CA ASN A 219 34.11 -2.90 7.15
C ASN A 219 34.68 -2.94 8.58
N TRP A 220 33.96 -3.53 9.53
CA TRP A 220 34.43 -3.71 10.90
C TRP A 220 35.68 -4.60 10.98
N LEU A 221 35.71 -5.71 10.24
CA LEU A 221 36.91 -6.57 10.14
C LEU A 221 38.13 -5.78 9.63
N THR A 222 37.93 -4.99 8.57
CA THR A 222 38.99 -4.19 7.97
C THR A 222 39.47 -3.10 8.92
N LEU A 223 38.55 -2.37 9.57
CA LEU A 223 38.89 -1.22 10.41
C LEU A 223 39.48 -1.62 11.77
N GLU A 224 38.89 -2.60 12.44
CA GLU A 224 39.25 -2.94 13.83
C GLU A 224 40.32 -4.03 13.92
N HIS A 225 40.37 -4.93 12.94
CA HIS A 225 41.30 -6.06 12.94
C HIS A 225 42.33 -6.01 11.81
N GLY A 226 42.16 -5.14 10.82
CA GLY A 226 43.05 -5.10 9.66
C GLY A 226 42.97 -6.36 8.79
N LEU A 227 41.84 -7.09 8.87
CA LEU A 227 41.64 -8.37 8.19
C LEU A 227 40.56 -8.26 7.10
N THR A 228 40.66 -9.16 6.12
CA THR A 228 39.57 -9.42 5.16
C THR A 228 38.77 -10.67 5.58
N LEU A 229 37.62 -10.90 4.94
CA LEU A 229 36.76 -12.03 5.29
C LEU A 229 37.48 -13.38 5.11
N THR A 230 38.36 -13.50 4.12
CA THR A 230 39.13 -14.72 3.83
C THR A 230 40.14 -15.06 4.94
N GLN A 231 40.53 -14.08 5.74
CA GLN A 231 41.47 -14.22 6.85
C GLN A 231 40.76 -14.36 8.21
N ALA A 232 39.45 -14.08 8.27
CA ALA A 232 38.69 -14.09 9.52
C ALA A 232 38.53 -15.52 10.06
N GLY A 233 38.74 -15.67 11.38
CA GLY A 233 38.54 -16.92 12.10
C GLY A 233 37.31 -16.87 13.01
N GLN A 234 37.20 -17.88 13.89
CA GLN A 234 36.13 -17.96 14.88
C GLN A 234 36.19 -16.78 15.88
N HIS A 235 37.39 -16.34 16.23
CA HIS A 235 37.63 -15.25 17.19
C HIS A 235 36.96 -13.94 16.73
N GLU A 236 37.08 -13.58 15.45
CA GLU A 236 36.49 -12.34 14.91
C GLU A 236 34.96 -12.43 14.83
N ILE A 237 34.41 -13.60 14.53
CA ILE A 237 32.96 -13.83 14.58
C ILE A 237 32.44 -13.65 15.99
N ASP A 238 33.10 -14.27 16.97
CA ASP A 238 32.72 -14.22 18.38
C ASP A 238 32.88 -12.82 18.97
N ALA A 239 33.83 -12.02 18.46
CA ALA A 239 33.99 -10.61 18.83
C ALA A 239 32.89 -9.72 18.22
N TRP A 240 32.44 -10.01 16.99
CA TRP A 240 31.40 -9.23 16.33
C TRP A 240 30.03 -9.38 16.99
N GLN A 241 29.58 -10.61 17.25
CA GLN A 241 28.20 -10.90 17.66
C GLN A 241 27.72 -10.19 18.93
N PRO A 242 28.50 -10.13 20.04
CA PRO A 242 28.08 -9.47 21.27
C PRO A 242 28.31 -7.96 21.27
N GLY A 243 29.17 -7.43 20.39
CA GLY A 243 29.63 -6.03 20.44
C GLY A 243 28.63 -4.99 19.92
N GLY A 244 27.34 -5.33 19.72
CA GLY A 244 26.38 -4.40 19.15
C GLY A 244 24.91 -4.80 19.33
N THR A 245 24.04 -4.15 18.55
CA THR A 245 22.60 -4.43 18.57
C THR A 245 22.28 -5.84 18.07
N SER A 246 21.08 -6.33 18.43
CA SER A 246 20.61 -7.67 18.05
C SER A 246 20.62 -7.93 16.54
N THR A 247 20.64 -6.88 15.72
CA THR A 247 20.78 -6.95 14.25
C THR A 247 22.12 -7.50 13.79
N ARG A 248 23.19 -7.43 14.58
CA ARG A 248 24.49 -8.03 14.24
C ARG A 248 24.41 -9.52 13.97
N GLY A 249 23.48 -10.23 14.63
CA GLY A 249 23.26 -11.65 14.40
C GLY A 249 22.69 -11.98 13.00
N HIS A 250 22.27 -10.99 12.21
CA HIS A 250 21.92 -11.19 10.81
C HIS A 250 23.13 -11.56 9.93
N VAL A 251 24.36 -11.35 10.41
CA VAL A 251 25.60 -11.80 9.75
C VAL A 251 25.61 -13.30 9.50
N TYR A 252 24.85 -14.07 10.30
CA TYR A 252 24.70 -15.52 10.17
C TYR A 252 24.49 -15.99 8.72
N ARG A 253 23.56 -15.36 7.98
CA ARG A 253 23.26 -15.82 6.62
C ARG A 253 24.41 -15.52 5.64
N PHE A 254 25.14 -14.44 5.86
CA PHE A 254 26.30 -14.07 5.05
C PHE A 254 27.44 -15.07 5.28
N ILE A 255 27.79 -15.38 6.52
CA ILE A 255 28.83 -16.37 6.82
C ILE A 255 28.43 -17.77 6.33
N ARG A 256 27.17 -18.18 6.52
CA ARG A 256 26.67 -19.45 5.97
C ARG A 256 26.80 -19.53 4.45
N TRP A 257 26.55 -18.42 3.76
CA TRP A 257 26.78 -18.33 2.32
C TRP A 257 28.27 -18.42 1.99
N ALA A 258 29.14 -17.69 2.71
CA ALA A 258 30.59 -17.71 2.51
C ALA A 258 31.20 -19.10 2.75
N ILE A 259 30.70 -19.86 3.73
CA ILE A 259 31.06 -21.27 3.95
C ILE A 259 30.63 -22.12 2.75
N ALA A 260 29.38 -21.97 2.31
CA ALA A 260 28.84 -22.74 1.19
C ALA A 260 29.58 -22.48 -0.13
N THR A 261 30.11 -21.26 -0.32
CA THR A 261 30.93 -20.88 -1.48
C THR A 261 32.43 -21.08 -1.26
N ARG A 262 32.84 -21.63 -0.10
CA ARG A 262 34.24 -21.90 0.29
C ARG A 262 35.14 -20.66 0.34
N ILE A 263 34.56 -19.48 0.60
CA ILE A 263 35.29 -18.23 0.85
C ILE A 263 35.93 -18.27 2.23
N VAL A 264 35.26 -18.91 3.19
CA VAL A 264 35.76 -19.11 4.56
C VAL A 264 35.72 -20.60 4.95
N PRO A 265 36.51 -21.01 5.96
CA PRO A 265 36.53 -22.39 6.45
C PRO A 265 35.16 -22.90 6.93
N ALA A 266 34.91 -24.20 6.75
CA ALA A 266 33.62 -24.83 7.04
C ALA A 266 33.37 -25.09 8.54
N ASP A 267 34.41 -25.00 9.36
CA ASP A 267 34.38 -25.15 10.81
C ASP A 267 33.97 -23.87 11.56
N LEU A 268 33.85 -22.74 10.86
CA LEU A 268 33.33 -21.50 11.44
C LEU A 268 31.88 -21.67 11.90
N THR A 269 31.64 -21.34 13.16
CA THR A 269 30.34 -21.39 13.81
C THR A 269 29.82 -19.98 14.03
N VAL A 270 28.53 -19.78 13.75
CA VAL A 270 27.87 -18.48 13.94
C VAL A 270 26.54 -18.72 14.63
N VAL A 271 26.30 -18.05 15.75
CA VAL A 271 25.02 -18.17 16.44
C VAL A 271 23.95 -17.51 15.58
N GLN A 272 22.89 -18.25 15.26
CA GLN A 272 21.77 -17.72 14.51
C GLN A 272 21.01 -16.71 15.38
N HIS A 273 20.76 -15.51 14.85
CA HIS A 273 19.79 -14.60 15.46
C HIS A 273 18.40 -15.26 15.47
N ARG A 274 17.97 -15.72 16.64
CA ARG A 274 16.57 -16.07 16.90
C ARG A 274 15.88 -14.80 17.37
N ARG A 275 14.84 -14.36 16.65
CA ARG A 275 13.86 -13.47 17.28
C ARG A 275 13.33 -14.25 18.47
N GLY A 276 13.50 -13.71 19.67
CA GLY A 276 12.77 -14.23 20.82
C GLY A 276 11.30 -14.23 20.43
N THR A 277 10.68 -15.40 20.34
CA THR A 277 9.23 -15.48 20.45
C THR A 277 8.95 -14.92 21.83
N ALA A 278 8.37 -13.72 21.90
CA ALA A 278 7.84 -13.20 23.14
C ALA A 278 7.04 -14.31 23.81
N THR A 279 7.31 -14.57 25.08
CA THR A 279 6.60 -15.60 25.83
C THR A 279 5.12 -15.35 25.68
N ARG A 280 4.37 -16.38 25.27
CA ARG A 280 2.91 -16.27 25.18
C ARG A 280 2.39 -15.79 26.53
N LEU A 281 1.52 -14.78 26.53
CA LEU A 281 0.80 -14.39 27.74
C LEU A 281 0.12 -15.63 28.31
N ASP A 282 0.30 -15.87 29.61
CA ASP A 282 -0.50 -16.86 30.30
C ASP A 282 -1.97 -16.42 30.32
N THR A 283 -2.86 -17.36 30.68
CA THR A 283 -4.31 -17.10 30.65
C THR A 283 -4.72 -15.95 31.57
N GLN A 284 -4.03 -15.75 32.69
CA GLN A 284 -4.34 -14.69 33.64
C GLN A 284 -3.97 -13.33 33.04
N SER A 285 -2.73 -13.18 32.56
CA SER A 285 -2.23 -11.96 31.93
C SER A 285 -3.02 -11.62 30.65
N GLN A 286 -3.45 -12.62 29.89
CA GLN A 286 -4.32 -12.43 28.74
C GLN A 286 -5.70 -11.89 29.16
N THR A 287 -6.27 -12.41 30.24
CA THR A 287 -7.57 -11.95 30.76
C THR A 287 -7.48 -10.52 31.29
N GLU A 288 -6.43 -10.21 32.06
CA GLU A 288 -6.16 -8.86 32.58
C GLU A 288 -5.97 -7.86 31.43
N ALA A 289 -5.22 -8.23 30.38
CA ALA A 289 -5.04 -7.39 29.20
C ALA A 289 -6.35 -7.14 28.44
N VAL A 290 -7.23 -8.15 28.31
CA VAL A 290 -8.56 -7.97 27.71
C VAL A 290 -9.43 -7.05 28.57
N GLN A 291 -9.46 -7.25 29.88
CA GLN A 291 -10.23 -6.40 30.79
C GLN A 291 -9.77 -4.95 30.73
N GLN A 292 -8.46 -4.70 30.75
CA GLN A 292 -7.92 -3.34 30.63
C GLN A 292 -8.38 -2.67 29.34
N VAL A 293 -8.30 -3.36 28.20
CA VAL A 293 -8.74 -2.82 26.90
C VAL A 293 -10.25 -2.56 26.85
N VAL A 294 -11.05 -3.44 27.45
CA VAL A 294 -12.52 -3.31 27.47
C VAL A 294 -12.97 -2.14 28.35
N TYR A 295 -12.31 -1.91 29.49
CA TYR A 295 -12.75 -0.93 30.50
C TYR A 295 -12.03 0.42 30.42
N THR A 296 -10.92 0.55 29.68
CA THR A 296 -10.23 1.83 29.48
C THR A 296 -11.09 2.81 28.66
N GLU A 297 -11.24 4.04 29.15
CA GLU A 297 -11.93 5.13 28.44
C GLU A 297 -11.04 5.84 27.40
N ASP A 298 -9.73 5.63 27.46
CA ASP A 298 -8.74 6.28 26.58
C ASP A 298 -8.68 5.68 25.16
N LEU A 299 -9.41 4.60 24.88
CA LEU A 299 -9.44 3.93 23.58
C LEU A 299 -10.76 4.14 22.86
N THR A 300 -10.68 4.43 21.57
CA THR A 300 -11.86 4.43 20.69
C THR A 300 -12.40 3.00 20.52
N ASP A 301 -13.67 2.84 20.16
CA ASP A 301 -14.26 1.50 19.90
C ASP A 301 -13.50 0.73 18.81
N ARG A 302 -12.96 1.47 17.84
CA ARG A 302 -12.07 0.93 16.82
C ARG A 302 -10.80 0.35 17.43
N ASP A 303 -10.12 1.10 18.29
CA ASP A 303 -8.86 0.66 18.91
C ASP A 303 -9.09 -0.49 19.90
N ARG A 304 -10.22 -0.49 20.62
CA ARG A 304 -10.65 -1.62 21.48
C ARG A 304 -10.83 -2.89 20.67
N LEU A 305 -11.54 -2.82 19.54
CA LEU A 305 -11.72 -3.97 18.65
C LEU A 305 -10.37 -4.50 18.14
N VAL A 306 -9.49 -3.62 17.67
CA VAL A 306 -8.14 -3.99 17.20
C VAL A 306 -7.36 -4.70 18.31
N ALA A 307 -7.36 -4.16 19.52
CA ALA A 307 -6.65 -4.75 20.65
C ALA A 307 -7.22 -6.12 21.05
N ILE A 308 -8.54 -6.31 21.06
CA ILE A 308 -9.17 -7.62 21.30
C ILE A 308 -8.76 -8.63 20.21
N LEU A 309 -8.76 -8.22 18.94
CA LEU A 309 -8.33 -9.07 17.82
C LEU A 309 -6.87 -9.53 17.95
N ILE A 310 -5.99 -8.67 18.48
CA ILE A 310 -4.60 -9.01 18.74
C ILE A 310 -4.48 -9.95 19.95
N ILE A 311 -5.12 -9.60 21.08
CA ILE A 311 -4.94 -10.31 22.36
C ILE A 311 -5.61 -11.69 22.34
N VAL A 312 -6.87 -11.76 21.90
CA VAL A 312 -7.67 -13.00 21.97
C VAL A 312 -7.38 -13.92 20.79
N PHE A 313 -7.33 -13.35 19.58
CA PHE A 313 -7.23 -14.14 18.34
C PHE A 313 -5.82 -14.17 17.76
N GLY A 314 -4.84 -13.51 18.38
CA GLY A 314 -3.45 -13.49 17.92
C GLY A 314 -3.28 -12.88 16.52
N GLN A 315 -4.22 -12.03 16.09
CA GLN A 315 -4.17 -11.44 14.75
C GLN A 315 -3.03 -10.44 14.67
N ARG A 316 -2.30 -10.47 13.55
CA ARG A 316 -1.25 -9.50 13.26
C ARG A 316 -1.89 -8.15 12.94
N ALA A 317 -1.36 -7.05 13.47
CA ALA A 317 -1.85 -5.69 13.20
C ALA A 317 -1.98 -5.41 11.69
N GLU A 318 -1.03 -5.91 10.88
CA GLU A 318 -1.07 -5.82 9.40
C GLU A 318 -2.29 -6.50 8.77
N LYS A 319 -2.77 -7.61 9.34
CA LYS A 319 -4.00 -8.25 8.85
C LYS A 319 -5.23 -7.43 9.22
N ILE A 320 -5.26 -6.90 10.44
CA ILE A 320 -6.37 -6.10 10.95
C ILE A 320 -6.49 -4.79 10.17
N SER A 321 -5.37 -4.14 9.83
CA SER A 321 -5.37 -2.90 9.05
C SER A 321 -5.88 -3.07 7.61
N ASN A 322 -5.91 -4.29 7.09
CA ASN A 322 -6.38 -4.61 5.75
C ASN A 322 -7.84 -5.10 5.72
N LEU A 323 -8.52 -5.17 6.87
CA LEU A 323 -9.94 -5.53 6.91
C LEU A 323 -10.78 -4.45 6.24
N THR A 324 -11.71 -4.89 5.41
CA THR A 324 -12.70 -4.07 4.72
C THR A 324 -14.09 -4.29 5.30
N CYS A 325 -15.05 -3.42 4.96
CA CYS A 325 -16.44 -3.62 5.39
C CYS A 325 -17.03 -4.93 4.85
N ASN A 326 -16.54 -5.43 3.72
CA ASN A 326 -16.98 -6.71 3.14
C ASN A 326 -16.50 -7.92 3.97
N ASP A 327 -15.49 -7.74 4.82
CA ASP A 327 -15.00 -8.77 5.73
C ASP A 327 -15.83 -8.84 7.02
N ILE A 328 -16.84 -7.99 7.17
CA ILE A 328 -17.72 -7.93 8.33
C ILE A 328 -19.13 -8.32 7.89
N ILE A 329 -19.57 -9.50 8.30
CA ILE A 329 -20.92 -9.99 8.02
C ILE A 329 -21.75 -9.80 9.29
N VAL A 330 -22.62 -8.79 9.26
CA VAL A 330 -23.59 -8.56 10.33
C VAL A 330 -24.88 -9.29 9.98
N THR A 331 -25.31 -10.19 10.87
CA THR A 331 -26.58 -10.91 10.78
C THR A 331 -27.41 -10.68 12.03
N ASP A 332 -28.69 -11.00 11.99
CA ASP A 332 -29.59 -10.93 13.17
C ASP A 332 -29.11 -11.80 14.34
N THR A 333 -28.29 -12.81 14.06
CA THR A 333 -27.76 -13.77 15.04
C THR A 333 -26.37 -13.43 15.58
N GLY A 334 -25.71 -12.39 15.04
CA GLY A 334 -24.39 -11.96 15.48
C GLY A 334 -23.51 -11.37 14.36
N VAL A 335 -22.29 -10.99 14.74
CA VAL A 335 -21.29 -10.41 13.84
C VAL A 335 -20.23 -11.45 13.54
N THR A 336 -19.99 -11.73 12.26
CA THR A 336 -18.91 -12.60 11.81
C THR A 336 -17.83 -11.78 11.11
N LEU A 337 -16.60 -11.91 11.59
CA LEU A 337 -15.42 -11.31 10.99
C LEU A 337 -14.67 -12.34 10.15
N GLN A 338 -14.51 -12.07 8.86
CA GLN A 338 -13.73 -12.91 7.96
C GLN A 338 -12.24 -12.58 8.10
N LEU A 339 -11.50 -13.40 8.85
CA LEU A 339 -10.06 -13.20 9.08
C LEU A 339 -9.24 -14.13 8.19
N GLY A 340 -9.13 -13.77 6.91
CA GLY A 340 -8.52 -14.61 5.88
C GLY A 340 -9.42 -15.82 5.56
N SER A 341 -8.90 -17.04 5.66
CA SER A 341 -9.66 -18.26 5.35
C SER A 341 -10.57 -18.74 6.48
N TYR A 342 -10.52 -18.13 7.67
CA TYR A 342 -11.26 -18.58 8.85
C TYR A 342 -12.22 -17.49 9.33
N PRO A 343 -13.55 -17.72 9.28
CA PRO A 343 -14.52 -16.81 9.89
C PRO A 343 -14.47 -16.92 11.41
N ILE A 344 -14.56 -15.77 12.09
CA ILE A 344 -14.69 -15.68 13.54
C ILE A 344 -16.04 -15.05 13.86
N THR A 345 -16.92 -15.82 14.49
CA THR A 345 -18.19 -15.31 15.01
C THR A 345 -17.94 -14.65 16.36
N LEU A 346 -18.20 -13.35 16.44
CA LEU A 346 -18.22 -12.63 17.70
C LEU A 346 -19.50 -13.02 18.45
N PRO A 347 -19.40 -13.38 19.74
CA PRO A 347 -20.59 -13.63 20.54
C PRO A 347 -21.46 -12.36 20.58
N HIS A 348 -22.78 -12.56 20.50
CA HIS A 348 -23.75 -11.46 20.57
C HIS A 348 -23.51 -10.64 21.85
N PRO A 349 -23.60 -9.30 21.82
CA PRO A 349 -23.50 -8.48 23.01
C PRO A 349 -24.79 -8.63 23.84
N SER A 350 -25.00 -9.78 24.47
CA SER A 350 -26.02 -9.96 25.49
C SER A 350 -25.41 -9.70 26.86
N THR A 351 -25.71 -8.53 27.42
CA THR A 351 -26.00 -8.30 28.85
C THR A 351 -25.65 -9.43 29.84
N ASN A 352 -24.38 -9.58 30.21
CA ASN A 352 -23.89 -9.82 31.59
C ASN A 352 -22.34 -9.93 31.61
N PRO A 353 -21.59 -9.16 32.41
CA PRO A 353 -20.12 -9.25 32.48
C PRO A 353 -19.60 -10.44 33.31
N SER A 354 -20.38 -11.50 33.48
CA SER A 354 -20.00 -12.68 34.26
C SER A 354 -20.34 -13.97 33.52
N GLY A 355 -19.38 -14.53 32.78
CA GLY A 355 -19.55 -15.84 32.16
C GLY A 355 -18.54 -16.14 31.05
N HIS A 356 -17.49 -16.85 31.45
CA HIS A 356 -16.56 -17.68 30.66
C HIS A 356 -16.68 -17.67 29.12
N TRP A 357 -15.60 -17.26 28.44
CA TRP A 357 -15.42 -17.41 26.99
C TRP A 357 -15.49 -18.88 26.57
N PRO A 358 -16.20 -19.25 25.49
CA PRO A 358 -16.28 -20.63 25.05
C PRO A 358 -14.90 -21.10 24.56
N ARG A 359 -14.40 -22.16 25.19
CA ARG A 359 -13.20 -22.90 24.77
C ARG A 359 -13.51 -23.59 23.44
N THR A 360 -12.76 -23.29 22.38
CA THR A 360 -12.83 -24.03 21.13
C THR A 360 -12.39 -25.48 21.40
N THR A 361 -13.33 -26.42 21.27
CA THR A 361 -13.03 -27.85 21.29
C THR A 361 -12.28 -28.19 19.99
N SER A 362 -10.97 -28.33 20.10
CA SER A 362 -10.18 -29.09 19.12
C SER A 362 -10.64 -30.54 19.20
N THR A 363 -11.50 -30.97 18.28
CA THR A 363 -11.72 -32.40 18.06
C THR A 363 -10.46 -32.96 17.42
N ASP A 364 -9.68 -33.70 18.22
CA ASP A 364 -8.65 -34.61 17.72
C ASP A 364 -9.31 -35.58 16.72
N LYS A 365 -8.91 -35.47 15.45
CA LYS A 365 -9.15 -36.50 14.44
C LYS A 365 -7.82 -36.75 13.71
N PRO A 366 -7.35 -38.01 13.63
CA PRO A 366 -6.07 -38.31 12.99
C PRO A 366 -6.16 -38.04 11.47
N PRO A 367 -5.02 -37.82 10.80
CA PRO A 367 -5.01 -37.33 9.42
C PRO A 367 -5.51 -38.40 8.44
N PRO A 368 -6.33 -38.05 7.42
CA PRO A 368 -6.67 -39.00 6.37
C PRO A 368 -5.51 -39.13 5.37
N THR A 369 -5.17 -40.38 5.05
CA THR A 369 -4.27 -40.80 3.97
C THR A 369 -4.94 -40.55 2.60
N PRO A 370 -4.20 -40.17 1.54
CA PRO A 370 -4.81 -39.72 0.29
C PRO A 370 -5.18 -40.90 -0.61
N THR A 371 -6.42 -40.93 -1.11
CA THR A 371 -6.75 -41.72 -2.32
C THR A 371 -7.74 -40.99 -3.23
N HIS A 372 -7.33 -41.03 -4.50
CA HIS A 372 -7.90 -40.69 -5.79
C HIS A 372 -9.42 -40.76 -6.06
N HIS A 373 -9.81 -39.85 -6.97
CA HIS A 373 -10.86 -39.91 -8.00
C HIS A 373 -12.36 -39.73 -7.65
N GLY A 374 -13.02 -38.86 -8.42
CA GLY A 374 -14.44 -38.98 -8.75
C GLY A 374 -15.19 -37.65 -8.91
N TYR A 375 -15.38 -37.22 -10.16
CA TYR A 375 -16.34 -36.17 -10.55
C TYR A 375 -17.79 -36.56 -10.20
N SER A 376 -18.57 -35.66 -9.58
CA SER A 376 -19.90 -35.26 -10.06
C SER A 376 -20.56 -34.21 -9.18
N ALA A 377 -21.31 -33.35 -9.86
CA ALA A 377 -22.01 -32.17 -9.38
C ALA A 377 -23.19 -32.48 -8.45
N ALA A 378 -23.42 -31.58 -7.49
CA ALA A 378 -24.73 -31.33 -6.90
C ALA A 378 -24.77 -29.90 -6.33
N THR A 379 -25.66 -29.08 -6.88
CA THR A 379 -26.01 -27.73 -6.40
C THR A 379 -26.85 -27.82 -5.12
N PRO A 380 -26.63 -26.95 -4.12
CA PRO A 380 -27.62 -26.66 -3.08
C PRO A 380 -28.09 -25.19 -3.11
N PRO A 381 -29.21 -24.87 -2.43
CA PRO A 381 -30.16 -23.86 -2.87
C PRO A 381 -29.85 -22.43 -2.40
N GLU A 382 -30.39 -21.46 -3.15
CA GLU A 382 -30.46 -20.05 -2.79
C GLU A 382 -31.30 -19.85 -1.52
N THR A 383 -30.67 -19.29 -0.49
CA THR A 383 -31.36 -18.53 0.55
C THR A 383 -30.95 -17.07 0.43
N THR A 384 -31.86 -16.26 -0.07
CA THR A 384 -31.79 -14.79 -0.10
C THR A 384 -31.85 -14.23 1.31
N SER A 385 -30.74 -13.66 1.76
CA SER A 385 -30.70 -12.71 2.88
C SER A 385 -29.84 -11.52 2.43
N THR A 386 -30.48 -10.36 2.30
CA THR A 386 -29.89 -9.08 1.89
C THR A 386 -28.86 -8.59 2.91
N PRO A 387 -27.61 -8.25 2.51
CA PRO A 387 -26.66 -7.59 3.40
C PRO A 387 -27.05 -6.12 3.61
N HIS A 388 -27.07 -5.66 4.86
CA HIS A 388 -27.12 -4.24 5.18
C HIS A 388 -25.72 -3.63 5.02
N THR A 389 -25.59 -2.62 4.15
CA THR A 389 -24.38 -1.82 3.98
C THR A 389 -24.22 -0.82 5.13
N CYS A 390 -23.05 -0.80 5.78
CA CYS A 390 -22.70 0.24 6.76
C CYS A 390 -22.60 1.61 6.08
N GLY A 391 -23.48 2.54 6.44
CA GLY A 391 -23.41 3.95 6.06
C GLY A 391 -22.28 4.67 6.81
N TYR A 392 -21.45 5.39 6.05
CA TYR A 392 -20.41 6.27 6.59
C TYR A 392 -21.03 7.65 6.87
N ASP A 393 -21.45 7.91 8.12
CA ASP A 393 -21.82 9.26 8.54
C ASP A 393 -20.55 10.08 8.80
N SER A 394 -20.21 10.95 7.84
CA SER A 394 -19.14 11.93 7.97
C SER A 394 -19.77 13.30 8.20
N ASN A 395 -19.83 13.73 9.46
CA ASN A 395 -20.26 15.08 9.83
C ASN A 395 -19.04 16.03 9.82
N PRO A 396 -18.98 17.09 8.99
CA PRO A 396 -17.89 18.04 9.02
C PRO A 396 -18.15 19.17 10.03
N SER A 397 -17.15 19.40 10.88
CA SER A 397 -17.07 20.44 11.90
C SER A 397 -17.34 21.86 11.38
N SER A 398 -18.08 22.64 12.18
CA SER A 398 -18.29 24.09 12.01
C SER A 398 -16.99 24.91 12.08
N PRO A 399 -16.84 26.00 11.31
CA PRO A 399 -15.69 26.89 11.42
C PRO A 399 -15.88 27.96 12.51
N HIS A 400 -14.87 28.13 13.37
CA HIS A 400 -14.72 29.26 14.29
C HIS A 400 -14.49 30.57 13.51
N SER A 401 -15.24 31.62 13.86
CA SER A 401 -15.01 33.00 13.42
C SER A 401 -13.81 33.65 14.12
N PRO A 402 -13.04 34.55 13.47
CA PRO A 402 -11.99 35.33 14.12
C PRO A 402 -12.58 36.58 14.83
N PRO A 403 -11.93 37.09 15.90
CA PRO A 403 -12.39 38.29 16.58
C PRO A 403 -12.03 39.57 15.82
N ALA A 404 -12.94 40.53 15.91
CA ALA A 404 -12.84 41.88 15.39
C ALA A 404 -11.70 42.67 16.05
N SER A 405 -10.96 43.43 15.24
CA SER A 405 -10.08 44.51 15.70
C SER A 405 -10.82 45.84 15.63
N ALA A 406 -10.79 46.59 16.73
CA ALA A 406 -10.99 48.05 16.78
C ALA A 406 -10.45 48.57 18.12
N PRO A 407 -10.16 49.88 18.26
CA PRO A 407 -10.17 50.93 17.23
C PRO A 407 -8.77 51.32 16.70
#